data_AF-A0A7X0E6D4-F1
#
_entry.id   AF-A0A7X0E6D4-F1
#
_cell.length_a   1.000
_cell.length_b   1.000
_cell.length_c   1.000
_cell.angle_alpha   90.00
_cell.angle_beta   90.00
_cell.angle_gamma   90.00
#
_symmetry.space_group_name_H-M   'P 1'
#
loop_
_entity.id
_entity.type
_entity.pdbx_description
1 polymer ?
#
loop_
_entity_poly.entity_id
_entity_poly.type
_entity_poly.pdbx_seq_one_letter_code
_entity_poly.pdbx_strand_id
1 'polypeptide(L)'
;MNAGIGISTIALLISLLSALYSRRSVLEAKSANHISTHGHKAEILENFKRFQAALCIDGEAFDKANLLPMLISADKARLYLKPALANKLGLYAGTAYELLIARDAANRFNSVNIEVPKQKWNEIFGLVDRCRELESNLLAELESETQIVER
;
A
#
# COMPACT_ATOMS: atom_id res chain seq x y z
N MET A 1 -18.70 -44.86 43.89
CA MET A 1 -17.52 -44.67 43.02
C MET A 1 -17.84 -44.34 41.55
N ASN A 2 -19.11 -44.21 41.12
CA ASN A 2 -19.44 -44.08 39.69
C ASN A 2 -19.58 -42.63 39.18
N ALA A 3 -19.81 -41.64 40.05
CA ALA A 3 -20.01 -40.25 39.63
C ALA A 3 -18.73 -39.58 39.10
N GLY A 4 -17.57 -39.88 39.68
CA GLY A 4 -16.28 -39.30 39.25
C GLY A 4 -15.82 -39.77 37.87
N ILE A 5 -16.16 -41.01 37.49
CA ILE A 5 -15.86 -41.56 36.16
C ILE A 5 -16.68 -40.83 35.11
N GLY A 6 -18.00 -40.65 35.33
CA GLY A 6 -18.87 -39.93 34.39
C GLY A 6 -18.45 -38.48 34.16
N ILE A 7 -18.06 -37.77 35.22
CA ILE A 7 -17.58 -36.38 35.12
C ILE A 7 -16.25 -36.33 34.33
N SER A 8 -15.35 -37.27 34.56
CA SER A 8 -14.05 -37.32 33.86
C SER A 8 -14.20 -37.61 32.37
N THR A 9 -15.11 -38.52 31.99
CA THR A 9 -15.39 -38.82 30.58
C THR A 9 -16.01 -37.63 29.86
N ILE A 10 -16.93 -36.91 30.51
CA ILE A 10 -17.54 -35.69 29.96
C ILE A 10 -16.49 -34.59 29.80
N ALA A 11 -15.61 -34.38 30.79
CA ALA A 11 -14.53 -33.40 30.71
C ALA A 11 -13.53 -33.70 29.57
N LEU A 12 -13.22 -34.98 29.35
CA LEU A 12 -12.40 -35.43 28.21
C LEU A 12 -13.08 -35.13 26.87
N LEU A 13 -14.38 -35.40 26.75
CA LEU A 13 -15.15 -35.10 25.54
C LEU A 13 -15.19 -33.59 25.25
N ILE A 14 -15.47 -32.76 26.27
CA ILE A 14 -15.49 -31.30 26.14
C ILE A 14 -14.11 -30.78 25.72
N SER A 15 -13.02 -31.30 26.30
CA SER A 15 -11.66 -30.92 25.89
C SER A 15 -11.35 -31.31 24.45
N LEU A 16 -11.77 -32.52 24.03
CA LEU A 16 -11.55 -32.99 22.65
C LEU A 16 -12.32 -32.13 21.63
N LEU A 17 -13.57 -31.82 21.93
CA LEU A 17 -14.40 -30.91 21.13
C LEU A 17 -13.79 -29.51 21.06
N SER A 18 -13.31 -28.98 22.19
CA SER A 18 -12.69 -27.66 22.26
C SER A 18 -11.39 -27.60 21.46
N ALA A 19 -10.57 -28.66 21.50
CA ALA A 19 -9.36 -28.77 20.70
C ALA A 19 -9.66 -28.83 19.19
N LEU A 20 -10.71 -29.56 18.79
CA LEU A 20 -11.15 -29.63 17.39
C LEU A 20 -11.67 -28.28 16.88
N TYR A 21 -12.49 -27.58 17.67
CA TYR A 21 -12.97 -26.24 17.32
C TYR A 21 -11.83 -25.23 17.26
N SER A 22 -10.91 -25.24 18.22
CA SER A 22 -9.73 -24.38 18.23
C SER A 22 -8.85 -24.61 16.98
N ARG A 23 -8.67 -25.86 16.57
CA ARG A 23 -7.91 -26.16 15.35
C ARG A 23 -8.60 -25.62 14.09
N ARG A 24 -9.93 -25.71 14.00
CA ARG A 24 -10.70 -25.16 12.88
C ARG A 24 -10.67 -23.63 12.86
N SER A 25 -10.86 -22.98 14.01
CA SER A 25 -10.82 -21.51 14.09
C SER A 25 -9.44 -20.97 13.72
N VAL A 26 -8.35 -21.66 14.08
CA VAL A 26 -7.00 -21.29 13.65
C VAL A 26 -6.84 -21.41 12.14
N LEU A 27 -7.39 -22.45 11.50
CA LEU A 27 -7.33 -22.60 10.04
C LEU A 27 -8.14 -21.52 9.32
N GLU A 28 -9.34 -21.22 9.80
CA GLU A 28 -10.20 -20.15 9.27
C GLU A 28 -9.57 -18.78 9.48
N ALA A 29 -8.98 -18.51 10.65
CA ALA A 29 -8.26 -17.27 10.91
C ALA A 29 -7.05 -17.10 9.99
N LYS A 30 -6.30 -18.18 9.72
CA LYS A 30 -5.20 -18.16 8.75
C LYS A 30 -5.69 -17.86 7.34
N SER A 31 -6.79 -18.49 6.92
CA SER A 31 -7.40 -18.25 5.61
C SER A 31 -7.90 -16.81 5.48
N ALA A 32 -8.63 -16.30 6.47
CA ALA A 32 -9.12 -14.93 6.52
C ALA A 32 -7.96 -13.92 6.51
N ASN A 33 -6.87 -14.20 7.23
CA ASN A 33 -5.68 -13.35 7.21
C ASN A 33 -4.99 -13.34 5.83
N HIS A 34 -4.91 -14.50 5.16
CA HIS A 34 -4.40 -14.57 3.80
C HIS A 34 -5.26 -13.76 2.81
N ILE A 35 -6.59 -13.86 2.90
CA ILE A 35 -7.50 -13.08 2.05
C ILE A 35 -7.36 -11.58 2.33
N SER A 36 -7.32 -11.20 3.61
CA SER A 36 -7.17 -9.81 4.06
C SER A 36 -5.85 -9.19 3.57
N THR A 37 -4.73 -9.88 3.79
CA THR A 37 -3.41 -9.41 3.33
C THR A 37 -3.35 -9.26 1.81
N HIS A 38 -3.94 -10.20 1.06
CA HIS A 38 -4.04 -10.08 -0.39
C HIS A 38 -4.89 -8.86 -0.82
N GLY A 39 -6.03 -8.63 -0.18
CA GLY A 39 -6.87 -7.46 -0.42
C GLY A 39 -6.12 -6.14 -0.21
N HIS A 40 -5.34 -6.03 0.86
CA HIS A 40 -4.52 -4.84 1.11
C HIS A 40 -3.42 -4.65 0.06
N LYS A 41 -2.77 -5.72 -0.40
CA LYS A 41 -1.79 -5.61 -1.48
C LYS A 41 -2.42 -5.14 -2.79
N ALA A 42 -3.61 -5.63 -3.11
CA ALA A 42 -4.37 -5.21 -4.29
C ALA A 42 -4.77 -3.73 -4.20
N GLU A 43 -5.24 -3.27 -3.04
CA GLU A 43 -5.54 -1.85 -2.77
C GLU A 43 -4.32 -0.96 -3.01
N ILE A 44 -3.13 -1.37 -2.55
CA ILE A 44 -1.88 -0.63 -2.76
C ILE A 44 -1.54 -0.54 -4.25
N LEU A 45 -1.64 -1.65 -4.98
CA LEU A 45 -1.39 -1.68 -6.43
C LEU A 45 -2.36 -0.78 -7.19
N GLU A 46 -3.65 -0.85 -6.86
CA GLU A 46 -4.69 -0.04 -7.51
C GLU A 46 -4.44 1.45 -7.29
N ASN A 47 -4.16 1.85 -6.06
CA ASN A 47 -3.84 3.24 -5.73
C ASN A 47 -2.56 3.71 -6.44
N PHE A 48 -1.55 2.86 -6.54
CA PHE A 48 -0.34 3.16 -7.31
C PHE A 48 -0.66 3.37 -8.80
N LYS A 49 -1.40 2.45 -9.44
CA LYS A 49 -1.79 2.57 -10.86
C LYS A 49 -2.63 3.82 -11.13
N ARG A 50 -3.58 4.10 -10.24
CA ARG A 50 -4.41 5.31 -10.33
C ARG A 50 -3.57 6.57 -10.24
N PHE A 51 -2.61 6.59 -9.33
CA PHE A 51 -1.70 7.71 -9.14
C PHE A 51 -0.76 7.91 -10.34
N GLN A 52 -0.17 6.81 -10.83
CA GLN A 52 0.65 6.77 -12.03
C GLN A 52 -0.11 7.35 -13.23
N ALA A 53 -1.35 6.90 -13.46
CA ALA A 53 -2.19 7.41 -14.53
C ALA A 53 -2.46 8.91 -14.39
N ALA A 54 -2.73 9.40 -13.18
CA ALA A 54 -2.91 10.83 -12.93
C ALA A 54 -1.62 11.63 -13.23
N LEU A 55 -0.45 11.11 -12.88
CA LEU A 55 0.82 11.78 -13.14
C LEU A 55 1.19 11.80 -14.64
N CYS A 56 0.78 10.77 -15.40
CA CYS A 56 1.02 10.67 -16.84
C CYS A 56 0.02 11.47 -17.70
N ILE A 57 -1.27 11.42 -17.37
CA ILE A 57 -2.34 12.04 -18.16
C ILE A 57 -2.47 13.53 -17.81
N ASP A 58 -2.54 13.83 -16.52
CA ASP A 58 -2.76 15.19 -16.03
C ASP A 58 -1.42 15.86 -15.75
N GLY A 59 -0.49 15.82 -16.73
CA GLY A 59 0.83 16.46 -16.64
C GLY A 59 0.80 17.90 -16.11
N GLU A 60 -0.37 18.55 -16.03
CA GLU A 60 -0.64 19.85 -15.41
C GLU A 60 -1.56 19.85 -14.16
N ALA A 61 -2.44 18.86 -13.93
CA ALA A 61 -3.46 18.86 -12.85
C ALA A 61 -3.21 17.81 -11.75
N PHE A 62 -1.96 17.72 -11.33
CA PHE A 62 -1.56 16.94 -10.17
C PHE A 62 -2.03 17.60 -8.85
N ASP A 63 -3.06 17.04 -8.21
CA ASP A 63 -3.69 17.59 -7.00
C ASP A 63 -3.54 16.67 -5.75
N LYS A 64 -3.63 17.27 -4.56
CA LYS A 64 -3.62 16.62 -3.24
C LYS A 64 -4.61 15.47 -3.14
N ALA A 65 -5.78 15.61 -3.78
CA ALA A 65 -6.82 14.59 -3.76
C ALA A 65 -6.33 13.24 -4.35
N ASN A 66 -5.45 13.28 -5.36
CA ASN A 66 -4.88 12.08 -5.96
C ASN A 66 -3.67 11.55 -5.18
N LEU A 67 -2.92 12.43 -4.51
CA LEU A 67 -1.72 12.06 -3.74
C LEU A 67 -2.04 11.43 -2.38
N LEU A 68 -3.12 11.86 -1.70
CA LEU A 68 -3.44 11.37 -0.36
C LEU A 68 -3.66 9.84 -0.30
N PRO A 69 -4.46 9.22 -1.20
CA PRO A 69 -4.61 7.75 -1.23
C PRO A 69 -3.28 7.02 -1.45
N MET A 70 -2.39 7.61 -2.25
CA MET A 70 -1.08 7.06 -2.53
C MET A 70 -0.16 7.11 -1.30
N LEU A 71 -0.13 8.23 -0.58
CA LEU A 71 0.62 8.36 0.68
C LEU A 71 0.16 7.37 1.74
N ILE A 72 -1.16 7.20 1.88
CA ILE A 72 -1.74 6.21 2.81
C ILE A 72 -1.32 4.79 2.40
N SER A 73 -1.36 4.48 1.10
CA SER A 73 -0.94 3.18 0.57
C SER A 73 0.55 2.91 0.77
N ALA A 74 1.39 3.94 0.64
CA ALA A 74 2.82 3.86 0.91
C ALA A 74 3.13 3.58 2.38
N ASP A 75 2.36 4.14 3.32
CA ASP A 75 2.52 3.84 4.74
C ASP A 75 2.03 2.42 5.07
N LYS A 76 0.85 2.03 4.56
CA LYS A 76 0.31 0.67 4.68
C LYS A 76 1.26 -0.38 4.11
N ALA A 77 1.97 -0.08 3.01
CA ALA A 77 2.88 -1.01 2.36
C ALA A 77 3.96 -1.58 3.28
N ARG A 78 4.37 -0.85 4.32
CA ARG A 78 5.33 -1.33 5.33
C ARG A 78 4.85 -2.57 6.09
N LEU A 79 3.53 -2.77 6.19
CA LEU A 79 2.91 -3.89 6.89
C LEU A 79 2.64 -5.09 5.96
N TYR A 80 2.37 -4.82 4.68
CA TYR A 80 1.84 -5.83 3.76
C TYR A 80 2.79 -6.23 2.63
N LEU A 81 3.83 -5.44 2.32
CA LEU A 81 4.81 -5.72 1.27
C LEU A 81 6.19 -6.03 1.84
N LYS A 82 7.06 -6.61 1.00
CA LYS A 82 8.49 -6.76 1.29
C LYS A 82 9.10 -5.40 1.64
N PRO A 83 9.98 -5.31 2.65
CA PRO A 83 10.58 -4.05 3.09
C PRO A 83 11.26 -3.25 1.98
N ALA A 84 11.94 -3.93 1.06
CA ALA A 84 12.59 -3.28 -0.09
C ALA A 84 11.56 -2.60 -1.01
N LEU A 85 10.44 -3.25 -1.30
CA LEU A 85 9.39 -2.72 -2.16
C LEU A 85 8.62 -1.60 -1.47
N ALA A 86 8.30 -1.77 -0.18
CA ALA A 86 7.68 -0.73 0.63
C ALA A 86 8.54 0.54 0.71
N ASN A 87 9.86 0.39 0.83
CA ASN A 87 10.79 1.53 0.81
C ASN A 87 10.80 2.24 -0.55
N LYS A 88 10.84 1.49 -1.66
CA LYS A 88 10.76 2.10 -3.00
C LYS A 88 9.44 2.84 -3.21
N LEU A 89 8.33 2.27 -2.75
CA LEU A 89 7.00 2.90 -2.82
C LEU A 89 6.94 4.18 -1.97
N GLY A 90 7.53 4.15 -0.78
CA GLY A 90 7.66 5.32 0.09
C GLY A 90 8.51 6.42 -0.54
N LEU A 91 9.62 6.07 -1.18
CA LEU A 91 10.46 7.03 -1.91
C LEU A 91 9.69 7.67 -3.07
N TYR A 92 9.00 6.87 -3.87
CA TYR A 92 8.17 7.37 -4.98
C TYR A 92 7.08 8.32 -4.47
N ALA A 93 6.33 7.93 -3.44
CA ALA A 93 5.27 8.78 -2.87
C ALA A 93 5.85 10.08 -2.26
N GLY A 94 7.02 10.01 -1.63
CA GLY A 94 7.74 11.17 -1.09
C GLY A 94 8.20 12.13 -2.19
N THR A 95 8.83 11.61 -3.25
CA THR A 95 9.23 12.43 -4.41
C THR A 95 8.02 13.08 -5.08
N ALA A 96 6.90 12.37 -5.18
CA ALA A 96 5.68 12.94 -5.74
C ALA A 96 5.05 14.01 -4.83
N TYR A 97 5.21 13.90 -3.50
CA TYR A 97 4.83 14.97 -2.57
C TYR A 97 5.73 16.21 -2.71
N GLU A 98 7.04 16.04 -2.86
CA GLU A 98 7.97 17.14 -3.16
C GLU A 98 7.60 17.84 -4.48
N LEU A 99 7.26 17.07 -5.51
CA LEU A 99 6.79 17.58 -6.80
C LEU A 99 5.52 18.45 -6.63
N LEU A 100 4.58 18.02 -5.79
CA LEU A 100 3.37 18.79 -5.50
C LEU A 100 3.73 20.14 -4.88
N ILE A 101 4.60 20.14 -3.87
CA ILE A 101 5.02 21.37 -3.16
C ILE A 101 5.71 22.32 -4.13
N ALA A 102 6.63 21.81 -4.96
CA ALA A 102 7.35 22.62 -5.94
C ALA A 102 6.38 23.27 -6.94
N ARG A 103 5.37 22.52 -7.41
CA ARG A 103 4.31 23.01 -8.30
C ARG A 103 3.40 24.04 -7.63
N ASP A 104 2.90 23.76 -6.43
CA ASP A 104 2.10 24.71 -5.64
C ASP A 104 2.88 26.02 -5.46
N ALA A 105 4.18 25.92 -5.19
CA ALA A 105 5.05 27.07 -5.03
C ALA A 105 5.28 27.82 -6.35
N ALA A 106 5.29 27.16 -7.51
CA ALA A 106 5.39 27.80 -8.83
C ALA A 106 4.06 28.48 -9.23
N ASN A 107 2.92 27.81 -8.99
CA ASN A 107 1.58 28.35 -9.25
C ASN A 107 1.31 29.64 -8.47
N ARG A 108 1.90 29.78 -7.27
CA ARG A 108 1.84 31.04 -6.52
C ARG A 108 2.49 32.21 -7.27
N PHE A 109 3.62 32.02 -7.95
CA PHE A 109 4.22 33.10 -8.77
C PHE A 109 3.30 33.48 -9.94
N ASN A 110 2.75 32.48 -10.63
CA ASN A 110 1.78 32.71 -11.71
C ASN A 110 0.54 33.48 -11.21
N SER A 111 0.04 33.20 -10.01
CA SER A 111 -1.12 33.88 -9.43
C SER A 111 -0.89 35.38 -9.15
N VAL A 112 0.37 35.80 -9.03
CA VAL A 112 0.76 37.21 -8.86
C VAL A 112 1.33 37.83 -10.14
N ASN A 113 1.20 37.17 -11.30
CA ASN A 113 1.80 37.57 -12.58
C ASN A 113 3.33 37.80 -12.51
N ILE A 114 4.01 37.04 -11.66
CA ILE A 114 5.48 37.05 -11.57
C ILE A 114 6.01 35.85 -12.36
N GLU A 115 7.03 36.08 -13.19
CA GLU A 115 7.69 35.00 -13.92
C GLU A 115 8.31 33.99 -12.94
N VAL A 116 8.00 32.71 -13.14
CA VAL A 116 8.56 31.63 -12.32
C VAL A 116 10.07 31.53 -12.59
N PRO A 117 10.93 31.57 -11.56
CA PRO A 117 12.37 31.46 -11.75
C PRO A 117 12.75 30.14 -12.46
N LYS A 118 13.68 30.21 -13.42
CA LYS A 118 14.17 29.04 -14.17
C LYS A 118 14.68 27.91 -13.26
N GLN A 119 15.24 28.24 -12.10
CA GLN A 119 15.67 27.27 -11.09
C GLN A 119 14.52 26.39 -10.58
N LYS A 120 13.32 26.96 -10.39
CA LYS A 120 12.14 26.19 -9.97
C LYS A 120 11.64 25.25 -11.05
N TRP A 121 11.71 25.67 -12.32
CA TRP A 121 11.39 24.77 -13.43
C TRP A 121 12.35 23.59 -13.51
N ASN A 122 13.65 23.84 -13.35
CA ASN A 122 14.65 22.77 -13.30
C ASN A 122 14.41 21.80 -12.14
N GLU A 123 14.03 22.30 -10.97
CA GLU A 123 13.66 21.49 -9.80
C GLU A 123 12.44 20.59 -10.10
N ILE A 124 11.38 21.17 -10.67
CA ILE A 124 10.17 20.43 -11.05
C ILE A 124 10.49 19.33 -12.07
N PHE A 125 11.25 19.65 -13.13
CA PHE A 125 11.63 18.65 -14.13
C PHE A 125 12.50 17.54 -13.54
N GLY A 126 13.45 17.87 -12.67
CA GLY A 126 14.27 16.87 -11.98
C GLY A 126 13.43 15.93 -11.09
N LEU A 127 12.41 16.44 -10.41
CA LEU A 127 11.49 15.64 -9.62
C LEU A 127 10.61 14.73 -10.49
N VAL A 128 10.14 15.21 -11.65
CA VAL A 128 9.39 14.40 -12.62
C VAL A 128 10.24 13.24 -13.14
N ASP A 129 11.48 13.51 -13.53
CA ASP A 129 12.40 12.48 -14.03
C ASP A 129 12.70 11.43 -12.96
N ARG A 130 12.88 11.86 -11.71
CA ARG A 130 13.08 10.95 -10.57
C ARG A 130 11.86 10.09 -10.28
N CYS A 131 10.64 10.65 -10.38
CA CYS A 131 9.41 9.86 -10.28
C CYS A 131 9.36 8.77 -11.36
N ARG A 132 9.68 9.11 -12.62
CA ARG A 132 9.69 8.15 -13.74
C ARG A 132 10.74 7.05 -13.57
N GLU A 133 11.92 7.40 -13.08
CA GLU A 133 12.98 6.43 -12.79
C GLU A 133 12.52 5.42 -11.74
N LEU A 134 11.95 5.91 -10.62
CA LEU A 134 11.43 5.06 -9.55
C LEU A 134 10.25 4.20 -10.02
N GLU A 135 9.40 4.72 -10.90
CA GLU A 135 8.23 4.04 -11.45
C GLU A 135 8.59 2.84 -12.33
N SER A 136 9.67 2.95 -13.12
CA SER A 136 10.05 2.00 -14.19
C SER A 136 10.06 0.53 -13.76
N ASN A 137 10.46 0.25 -12.52
CA ASN A 137 10.53 -1.11 -11.97
C ASN A 137 9.46 -1.37 -10.90
N LEU A 138 8.84 -0.32 -10.35
CA LEU A 138 7.91 -0.44 -9.23
C LEU A 138 6.63 -1.16 -9.61
N LEU A 139 6.11 -0.89 -10.81
CA LEU A 139 4.87 -1.50 -11.30
C LEU A 139 5.01 -3.02 -11.40
N ALA A 140 6.07 -3.49 -12.08
CA ALA A 140 6.33 -4.91 -12.26
C ALA A 140 6.58 -5.63 -10.92
N GLU A 141 7.32 -4.99 -10.00
CA GLU A 141 7.56 -5.53 -8.67
C GLU A 141 6.26 -5.65 -7.86
N LEU A 142 5.40 -4.61 -7.87
CA LEU A 142 4.10 -4.63 -7.19
C LEU A 142 3.17 -5.69 -7.77
N GLU A 143 3.10 -5.82 -9.09
CA GLU A 143 2.29 -6.85 -9.77
C GLU A 143 2.77 -8.27 -9.42
N SER A 144 4.08 -8.49 -9.38
CA SER A 144 4.65 -9.79 -9.00
C SER A 144 4.30 -10.18 -7.55
N GLU A 145 4.14 -9.20 -6.66
CA GLU A 145 3.88 -9.43 -5.24
C GLU A 145 2.40 -9.51 -4.89
N THR A 146 1.54 -9.02 -5.79
CA THR A 146 0.08 -9.14 -5.72
C THR A 146 -0.44 -10.40 -6.40
N GLN A 147 0.27 -10.99 -7.37
CA GLN A 147 -0.16 -12.27 -7.95
C GLN A 147 -0.27 -13.36 -6.87
N ILE A 148 -1.44 -13.97 -6.78
CA ILE A 148 -1.65 -15.17 -5.95
C ILE A 148 -0.80 -16.26 -6.60
N VAL A 149 0.23 -16.73 -5.90
CA VAL A 149 0.84 -18.00 -6.25
C VAL A 149 -0.18 -19.06 -5.84
N GLU A 150 -1.03 -19.47 -6.78
CA GLU A 150 -1.83 -20.69 -6.63
C GLU A 150 -0.83 -21.84 -6.45
N ARG A 151 -0.69 -22.31 -5.20
CA ARG A 151 0.01 -23.55 -4.85
C ARG A 151 -0.98 -24.53 -4.25
#